data_AF-A0A139JZ48-F1
#
_entry.id   AF-A0A139JZ48-F1
#
_cell.length_a   1.000
_cell.length_b   1.000
_cell.length_c   1.000
_cell.angle_alpha   90.00
_cell.angle_beta   90.00
_cell.angle_gamma   90.00
#
_symmetry.space_group_name_H-M   'P 1'
#
loop_
_entity.id
_entity.type
_entity.pdbx_description
1 polymer ?
#
loop_
_entity_poly.entity_id
_entity_poly.type
_entity_poly.pdbx_seq_one_letter_code
_entity_poly.pdbx_strand_id
1 'polypeptide(L)'
;MYLTSMTHEELYAEVHKDLIEISTQANMFMDKVRKKTKNMLPYPLATQRITLTTTRRNVWTVVGKHNSYMQGVGFQAYAPVIGASSNGYIQMSGFKPRDMVMHYTAHFMQRYKERYIDHYQIDRKGENLFEYFVYNNPQVLYTRKNNGGYFIVSDHGIAVADFSDGLKLMTHVTFLGDDELTLKKQLIYDEEIKIYKGALELKRLKSRKQKDDLVTIWNVAKKHNAGIEMVKRWYQWNGVKVDEDYLQQCIDLIEKYNVQSLDQFAELMSRQ
;
A
#
# COMPACT_ATOMS: atom_id res chain seq x y z
N MET A 1 20.70 -14.75 9.38
CA MET A 1 20.76 -13.38 8.83
C MET A 1 20.25 -13.44 7.40
N TYR A 2 19.43 -12.49 6.95
CA TYR A 2 19.02 -12.42 5.54
C TYR A 2 20.15 -11.84 4.69
N LEU A 3 20.47 -12.48 3.58
CA LEU A 3 21.55 -12.08 2.68
C LEU A 3 21.02 -11.88 1.27
N THR A 4 21.59 -10.93 0.52
CA THR A 4 21.21 -10.72 -0.89
C THR A 4 21.57 -11.89 -1.81
N SER A 5 22.42 -12.81 -1.35
CA SER A 5 22.77 -14.04 -2.05
C SER A 5 21.72 -15.15 -1.89
N MET A 6 20.76 -15.00 -0.97
CA MET A 6 19.71 -15.99 -0.75
C MET A 6 18.72 -16.01 -1.91
N THR A 7 18.22 -17.20 -2.26
CA THR A 7 17.12 -17.34 -3.23
C THR A 7 15.79 -16.85 -2.66
N HIS A 8 14.77 -16.71 -3.52
CA HIS A 8 13.43 -16.36 -3.08
C HIS A 8 12.85 -17.40 -2.10
N GLU A 9 13.10 -18.69 -2.35
CA GLU A 9 12.66 -19.81 -1.51
C GLU A 9 13.35 -19.77 -0.15
N GLU A 10 14.65 -19.49 -0.12
CA GLU A 10 15.43 -19.36 1.13
C GLU A 10 14.96 -18.16 1.96
N LEU A 11 14.80 -16.98 1.33
CA LEU A 11 14.27 -15.79 1.98
C LEU A 11 12.89 -16.05 2.57
N TYR A 12 11.99 -16.65 1.78
CA TYR A 12 10.64 -16.97 2.23
C TYR A 12 10.64 -17.96 3.40
N ALA A 13 11.38 -19.06 3.28
CA ALA A 13 11.48 -20.07 4.34
C ALA A 13 12.02 -19.47 5.65
N GLU A 14 13.04 -18.61 5.57
CA GLU A 14 13.60 -17.94 6.75
C GLU A 14 12.62 -16.92 7.38
N VAL A 15 11.88 -16.16 6.58
CA VAL A 15 10.81 -15.28 7.10
C VAL A 15 9.74 -16.07 7.82
N HIS A 16 9.32 -17.22 7.30
CA HIS A 16 8.29 -18.03 7.94
C HIS A 16 8.72 -18.62 9.28
N LYS A 17 10.00 -19.00 9.42
CA LYS A 17 10.54 -19.43 10.73
C LYS A 17 10.56 -18.27 11.72
N ASP A 18 11.01 -17.10 11.27
CA ASP A 18 11.07 -15.90 12.10
C ASP A 18 9.69 -15.38 12.51
N LEU A 19 8.70 -15.43 11.61
CA LEU A 19 7.29 -15.11 11.87
C LEU A 19 6.80 -15.80 13.14
N ILE A 20 6.96 -17.13 13.19
CA ILE A 20 6.46 -17.96 14.29
C ILE A 20 7.10 -17.49 15.59
N GLU A 21 8.41 -17.24 15.56
CA GLU A 21 9.21 -16.88 16.71
C GLU A 21 8.88 -15.49 17.27
N ILE A 22 8.72 -14.48 16.41
CA ILE A 22 8.53 -13.08 16.84
C ILE A 22 7.07 -12.67 17.02
N SER A 23 6.11 -13.46 16.49
CA SER A 23 4.69 -13.09 16.39
C SER A 23 4.08 -12.66 17.71
N THR A 24 4.32 -13.40 18.81
CA THR A 24 3.76 -13.08 20.13
C THR A 24 4.22 -11.71 20.62
N GLN A 25 5.53 -11.45 20.61
CA GLN A 25 6.09 -10.19 21.10
C GLN A 25 5.69 -9.01 20.21
N ALA A 26 5.68 -9.22 18.89
CA ALA A 26 5.24 -8.21 17.94
C ALA A 26 3.75 -7.85 18.15
N ASN A 27 2.87 -8.85 18.30
CA ASN A 27 1.44 -8.62 18.57
C ASN A 27 1.21 -7.89 19.89
N MET A 28 1.91 -8.28 20.96
CA MET A 28 1.84 -7.59 22.26
C MET A 28 2.26 -6.11 22.14
N PHE A 29 3.33 -5.83 21.40
CA PHE A 29 3.77 -4.47 21.12
C PHE A 29 2.69 -3.68 20.35
N MET A 30 2.17 -4.26 19.26
CA MET A 30 1.14 -3.59 18.45
C MET A 30 -0.11 -3.28 19.28
N ASP A 31 -0.56 -4.19 20.14
CA ASP A 31 -1.73 -3.97 21.00
C ASP A 31 -1.48 -2.90 22.06
N LYS A 32 -0.28 -2.85 22.65
CA LYS A 32 0.14 -1.78 23.55
C LYS A 32 0.10 -0.42 22.84
N VAL A 33 0.64 -0.34 21.62
CA VAL A 33 0.65 0.89 20.83
C VAL A 33 -0.77 1.31 20.42
N ARG A 34 -1.64 0.37 20.02
CA ARG A 34 -3.06 0.64 19.71
C ARG A 34 -3.80 1.21 20.92
N LYS A 35 -3.65 0.60 22.09
CA LYS A 35 -4.26 1.09 23.36
C LYS A 35 -3.77 2.51 23.69
N LYS A 36 -2.46 2.75 23.58
CA LYS A 36 -1.88 4.09 23.78
C LYS A 36 -2.42 5.12 22.79
N THR A 37 -2.52 4.75 21.50
CA THR A 37 -3.05 5.62 20.44
C THR A 37 -4.50 6.00 20.73
N LYS A 38 -5.36 5.03 21.10
CA LYS A 38 -6.77 5.28 21.44
C LYS A 38 -6.92 6.29 22.58
N ASN A 39 -6.04 6.23 23.57
CA ASN A 39 -6.05 7.13 24.73
C ASN A 39 -5.47 8.52 24.45
N MET A 40 -4.75 8.71 23.34
CA MET A 40 -4.10 9.98 22.98
C MET A 40 -4.81 10.73 21.84
N LEU A 41 -5.84 10.14 21.23
CA LEU A 41 -6.64 10.84 20.21
C LEU A 41 -7.20 12.15 20.78
N PRO A 42 -7.12 13.27 20.02
CA PRO A 42 -6.78 13.37 18.60
C PRO A 42 -5.29 13.59 18.29
N TYR A 43 -4.39 13.58 19.27
CA TYR A 43 -2.99 13.91 19.05
C TYR A 43 -2.22 12.76 18.37
N PRO A 44 -1.35 13.07 17.40
CA PRO A 44 -0.55 12.05 16.73
C PRO A 44 0.46 11.46 17.73
N LEU A 45 0.38 10.13 17.91
CA LEU A 45 1.34 9.40 18.73
C LEU A 45 2.73 9.46 18.06
N ALA A 46 3.75 9.84 18.82
CA ALA A 46 5.14 9.74 18.39
C ALA A 46 5.48 8.31 17.97
N THR A 47 6.28 8.14 16.90
CA THR A 47 6.70 6.84 16.38
C THR A 47 7.19 5.92 17.51
N GLN A 48 6.55 4.76 17.65
CA GLN A 48 6.93 3.73 18.60
C GLN A 48 7.69 2.63 17.84
N ARG A 49 8.72 2.05 18.46
CA ARG A 49 9.48 0.95 17.86
C ARG A 49 9.88 -0.09 18.89
N ILE A 50 10.02 -1.32 18.43
CA ILE A 50 10.68 -2.42 19.16
C ILE A 50 11.61 -3.16 18.20
N THR A 51 12.74 -3.61 18.72
CA THR A 51 13.67 -4.48 18.00
C THR A 51 13.57 -5.88 18.61
N LEU A 52 13.38 -6.88 17.75
CA LEU A 52 13.23 -8.28 18.11
C LEU A 52 14.36 -9.06 17.44
N THR A 53 15.11 -9.83 18.21
CA THR A 53 16.21 -10.65 17.70
C THR A 53 15.82 -12.12 17.82
N THR A 54 15.85 -12.84 16.71
CA THR A 54 15.56 -14.28 16.71
C THR A 54 16.75 -15.09 17.22
N THR A 55 16.51 -16.35 17.56
CA THR A 55 17.51 -17.37 17.90
C THR A 55 18.55 -17.52 16.79
N ARG A 56 18.15 -17.35 15.52
CA ARG A 56 19.02 -17.30 14.33
C ARG A 56 19.74 -15.95 14.14
N ARG A 57 19.64 -15.05 15.12
CA ARG A 57 20.22 -13.69 15.14
C ARG A 57 19.73 -12.79 14.00
N ASN A 58 18.53 -13.06 13.46
CA ASN A 58 17.87 -12.10 12.56
C ASN A 58 17.29 -10.98 13.42
N VAL A 59 17.49 -9.73 12.98
CA VAL A 59 17.02 -8.55 13.71
C VAL A 59 15.83 -7.96 12.97
N TRP A 60 14.67 -8.03 13.61
CA TRP A 60 13.42 -7.47 13.14
C TRP A 60 13.13 -6.15 13.86
N THR A 61 12.66 -5.15 13.10
CA THR A 61 12.14 -3.91 13.64
C THR A 61 10.64 -3.87 13.42
N VAL A 62 9.88 -3.66 14.49
CA VAL A 62 8.45 -3.42 14.43
C VAL A 62 8.18 -1.97 14.80
N VAL A 63 7.61 -1.21 13.87
CA VAL A 63 7.35 0.23 14.00
C VAL A 63 5.84 0.47 13.98
N GLY A 64 5.36 1.23 14.95
CA GLY A 64 4.02 1.80 14.98
C GLY A 64 4.09 3.31 14.81
N LYS A 65 3.61 3.82 13.68
CA LYS A 65 3.60 5.25 13.35
C LYS A 65 2.18 5.71 13.10
N HIS A 66 1.85 6.94 13.50
CA HIS A 66 0.58 7.54 13.12
C HIS A 66 0.45 7.55 11.59
N ASN A 67 -0.62 6.97 11.09
CA ASN A 67 -0.95 6.94 9.69
C ASN A 67 -2.12 7.92 9.46
N SER A 68 -1.80 9.06 8.88
CA SER A 68 -2.76 10.14 8.60
C SER A 68 -3.87 9.70 7.66
N TYR A 69 -3.63 8.72 6.79
CA TYR A 69 -4.62 8.19 5.85
C TYR A 69 -5.67 7.33 6.54
N MET A 70 -5.28 6.54 7.55
CA MET A 70 -6.19 5.66 8.28
C MET A 70 -6.77 6.29 9.56
N GLN A 71 -6.40 7.54 9.87
CA GLN A 71 -6.70 8.20 11.15
C GLN A 71 -6.40 7.30 12.36
N GLY A 72 -5.26 6.61 12.31
CA GLY A 72 -4.91 5.58 13.27
C GLY A 72 -3.42 5.31 13.33
N VAL A 73 -3.04 4.13 13.82
CA VAL A 73 -1.64 3.68 13.82
C VAL A 73 -1.45 2.61 12.75
N GLY A 74 -0.47 2.84 11.87
CA GLY A 74 0.00 1.85 10.90
C GLY A 74 1.23 1.13 11.45
N PHE A 75 1.29 -0.19 11.25
CA PHE A 75 2.39 -1.02 11.70
C PHE A 75 3.20 -1.53 10.51
N GLN A 76 4.52 -1.54 10.67
CA GLN A 76 5.45 -2.18 9.75
C GLN A 76 6.36 -3.10 10.55
N ALA A 77 6.55 -4.32 10.07
CA ALA A 77 7.50 -5.28 10.63
C ALA A 77 8.46 -5.69 9.52
N TYR A 78 9.75 -5.40 9.71
CA TYR A 78 10.74 -5.61 8.66
C TYR A 78 12.12 -5.99 9.22
N ALA A 79 12.91 -6.66 8.41
CA ALA A 79 14.30 -6.99 8.68
C ALA A 79 15.19 -6.59 7.48
N PRO A 80 16.45 -6.20 7.70
CA PRO A 80 17.37 -5.89 6.61
C PRO A 80 17.82 -7.18 5.90
N VAL A 81 17.89 -7.12 4.57
CA VAL A 81 18.55 -8.11 3.72
C VAL A 81 19.93 -7.57 3.39
N ILE A 82 20.96 -8.15 4.01
CA ILE A 82 22.31 -7.60 3.99
C ILE A 82 22.97 -7.87 2.65
N GLY A 83 23.42 -6.79 2.01
CA GLY A 83 24.15 -6.82 0.75
C GLY A 83 25.54 -6.18 0.88
N ALA A 84 26.36 -6.33 -0.17
CA ALA A 84 27.73 -5.83 -0.18
C ALA A 84 27.82 -4.29 -0.26
N SER A 85 26.90 -3.64 -1.00
CA SER A 85 26.92 -2.19 -1.26
C SER A 85 25.74 -1.43 -0.66
N SER A 86 24.57 -2.07 -0.58
CA SER A 86 23.38 -1.52 0.05
C SER A 86 22.52 -2.64 0.62
N ASN A 87 21.68 -2.30 1.60
CA ASN A 87 20.75 -3.25 2.19
C ASN A 87 19.43 -3.22 1.42
N GLY A 88 18.89 -4.41 1.14
CA GLY A 88 17.48 -4.59 0.90
C GLY A 88 16.71 -4.73 2.21
N TYR A 89 15.41 -4.97 2.10
CA TYR A 89 14.53 -5.20 3.25
C TYR A 89 13.52 -6.28 2.94
N ILE A 90 13.17 -7.06 3.96
CA ILE A 90 12.03 -7.95 3.91
C ILE A 90 11.03 -7.49 4.94
N GLN A 91 9.77 -7.41 4.54
CA GLN A 91 8.67 -6.90 5.34
C GLN A 91 7.53 -7.91 5.31
N MET A 92 6.82 -7.98 6.43
CA MET A 92 5.63 -8.80 6.56
C MET A 92 4.40 -7.90 6.47
N SER A 93 3.44 -8.25 5.60
CA SER A 93 2.17 -7.52 5.52
C SER A 93 1.26 -7.78 6.73
N GLY A 94 1.58 -8.81 7.52
CA GLY A 94 0.93 -9.17 8.77
C GLY A 94 1.61 -10.38 9.43
N PHE A 95 1.03 -10.87 10.54
CA PHE A 95 1.58 -11.96 11.34
C PHE A 95 0.78 -13.27 11.21
N LYS A 96 0.07 -13.48 10.10
CA LYS A 96 -0.63 -14.73 9.81
C LYS A 96 0.10 -15.48 8.69
N PRO A 97 0.07 -16.83 8.67
CA PRO A 97 0.73 -17.62 7.63
C PRO A 97 0.26 -17.34 6.20
N ARG A 98 -0.94 -16.75 6.04
CA ARG A 98 -1.50 -16.39 4.74
C ARG A 98 -1.09 -15.01 4.24
N ASP A 99 -0.43 -14.22 5.09
CA ASP A 99 -0.05 -12.86 4.79
C ASP A 99 1.12 -12.83 3.80
N MET A 100 1.15 -11.82 2.95
CA MET A 100 2.15 -11.68 1.90
C MET A 100 3.49 -11.22 2.49
N VAL A 101 4.58 -11.80 1.97
CA VAL A 101 5.93 -11.34 2.26
C VAL A 101 6.34 -10.34 1.18
N MET A 102 6.85 -9.20 1.59
CA MET A 102 7.31 -8.13 0.71
C MET A 102 8.83 -8.09 0.76
N HIS A 103 9.49 -8.37 -0.37
CA HIS A 103 10.93 -8.25 -0.50
C HIS A 103 11.25 -6.98 -1.29
N TYR A 104 12.04 -6.08 -0.72
CA TYR A 104 12.57 -4.89 -1.34
C TYR A 104 14.05 -5.11 -1.58
N THR A 105 14.43 -5.33 -2.84
CA THR A 105 15.82 -5.64 -3.17
C THR A 105 16.74 -4.47 -2.84
N ALA A 106 18.03 -4.75 -2.61
CA ALA A 106 19.04 -3.71 -2.43
C ALA A 106 19.06 -2.73 -3.62
N HIS A 107 18.96 -3.27 -4.85
CA HIS A 107 18.86 -2.47 -6.07
C HIS A 107 17.62 -1.57 -6.08
N PHE A 108 16.45 -2.08 -5.68
CA PHE A 108 15.24 -1.26 -5.53
C PHE A 108 15.46 -0.08 -4.58
N MET A 109 15.99 -0.36 -3.38
CA MET A 109 16.22 0.68 -2.37
C MET A 109 17.24 1.73 -2.84
N GLN A 110 18.29 1.30 -3.53
CA GLN A 110 19.27 2.19 -4.12
C GLN A 110 18.63 3.10 -5.19
N ARG A 111 17.86 2.54 -6.13
CA ARG A 111 17.17 3.34 -7.15
C ARG A 111 16.16 4.31 -6.55
N TYR A 112 15.45 3.92 -5.49
CA TYR A 112 14.55 4.83 -4.79
C TYR A 112 15.29 6.00 -4.12
N LYS A 113 16.45 5.74 -3.51
CA LYS A 113 17.30 6.79 -2.98
C LYS A 113 17.73 7.76 -4.08
N GLU A 114 18.32 7.25 -5.16
CA GLU A 114 18.89 8.06 -6.23
C GLU A 114 17.82 8.88 -6.97
N ARG A 115 16.71 8.23 -7.34
CA ARG A 115 15.70 8.80 -8.25
C ARG A 115 14.60 9.58 -7.58
N TYR A 116 14.51 9.54 -6.25
CA TYR A 116 13.48 10.27 -5.52
C TYR A 116 14.10 11.09 -4.39
N ILE A 117 14.81 10.44 -3.46
CA ILE A 117 15.35 11.16 -2.29
C ILE A 117 16.44 12.15 -2.70
N ASP A 118 17.43 11.71 -3.45
CA ASP A 118 18.57 12.55 -3.85
C ASP A 118 18.14 13.54 -4.95
N HIS A 119 17.39 13.06 -5.95
CA HIS A 119 16.86 13.89 -7.04
C HIS A 119 16.08 15.11 -6.52
N TYR A 120 15.13 14.90 -5.62
CA TYR A 120 14.32 15.97 -5.03
C TYR A 120 14.94 16.59 -3.76
N GLN A 121 16.17 16.21 -3.40
CA GLN A 121 16.90 16.72 -2.23
C GLN A 121 16.10 16.62 -0.92
N ILE A 122 15.42 15.49 -0.72
CA ILE A 122 14.50 15.27 0.40
C ILE A 122 15.29 15.05 1.69
N ASP A 123 15.12 15.95 2.66
CA ASP A 123 15.56 15.71 4.03
C ASP A 123 14.62 14.74 4.76
N ARG A 124 15.11 13.51 4.96
CA ARG A 124 14.40 12.45 5.69
C ARG A 124 14.37 12.66 7.21
N LYS A 125 15.04 13.68 7.75
CA LYS A 125 15.12 13.97 9.20
C LYS A 125 15.55 12.77 10.03
N GLY A 126 16.49 11.99 9.49
CA GLY A 126 17.00 10.75 10.12
C GLY A 126 16.10 9.51 9.98
N GLU A 127 14.99 9.57 9.25
CA GLU A 127 14.14 8.41 8.98
C GLU A 127 14.86 7.38 8.10
N ASN A 128 14.69 6.09 8.44
CA ASN A 128 15.21 4.99 7.65
C ASN A 128 14.61 5.02 6.22
N LEU A 129 15.41 4.71 5.20
CA LEU A 129 14.98 4.82 3.79
C LEU A 129 13.77 3.94 3.47
N PHE A 130 13.76 2.71 3.99
CA PHE A 130 12.64 1.79 3.84
C PHE A 130 11.39 2.30 4.54
N GLU A 131 11.50 2.72 5.81
CA GLU A 131 10.39 3.32 6.56
C GLU A 131 9.79 4.52 5.79
N TYR A 132 10.66 5.39 5.28
CA TYR A 132 10.26 6.54 4.49
C TYR A 132 9.49 6.13 3.23
N PHE A 133 9.92 5.10 2.51
CA PHE A 133 9.19 4.58 1.35
C PHE A 133 7.80 4.06 1.74
N VAL A 134 7.71 3.13 2.70
CA VAL A 134 6.44 2.45 3.02
C VAL A 134 5.41 3.35 3.72
N TYR A 135 5.85 4.35 4.49
CA TYR A 135 4.92 5.27 5.16
C TYR A 135 4.44 6.41 4.26
N ASN A 136 5.22 6.84 3.27
CA ASN A 136 4.82 7.88 2.32
C ASN A 136 4.15 7.32 1.06
N ASN A 137 4.25 6.02 0.81
CA ASN A 137 3.49 5.33 -0.23
C ASN A 137 2.54 4.30 0.38
N PRO A 138 1.63 4.71 1.29
CA PRO A 138 0.69 3.78 1.86
C PRO A 138 -0.24 3.28 0.75
N GLN A 139 -0.43 1.96 0.72
CA GLN A 139 -1.46 1.32 -0.10
C GLN A 139 -1.25 1.45 -1.61
N VAL A 140 -0.06 1.10 -2.09
CA VAL A 140 0.29 1.07 -3.51
C VAL A 140 -0.70 0.25 -4.37
N LEU A 141 -0.92 0.71 -5.61
CA LEU A 141 -1.77 0.03 -6.58
C LEU A 141 -0.95 -0.93 -7.43
N TYR A 142 -1.38 -2.20 -7.48
CA TYR A 142 -0.72 -3.26 -8.24
C TYR A 142 -1.40 -3.41 -9.60
N THR A 143 -0.68 -3.06 -10.67
CA THR A 143 -1.12 -3.25 -12.05
C THR A 143 -0.31 -4.38 -12.67
N ARG A 144 -0.98 -5.44 -13.10
CA ARG A 144 -0.31 -6.59 -13.72
C ARG A 144 0.23 -6.18 -15.09
N LYS A 145 1.49 -6.53 -15.36
CA LYS A 145 2.13 -6.40 -16.66
C LYS A 145 1.66 -7.51 -17.58
N ASN A 146 1.63 -7.25 -18.89
CA ASN A 146 1.31 -8.25 -19.90
C ASN A 146 2.24 -9.48 -19.87
N ASN A 147 3.46 -9.34 -19.34
CA ASN A 147 4.45 -10.41 -19.22
C ASN A 147 4.50 -11.09 -17.83
N GLY A 148 3.53 -10.85 -16.96
CA GLY A 148 3.38 -11.58 -15.69
C GLY A 148 3.93 -10.89 -14.44
N GLY A 149 4.76 -9.85 -14.55
CA GLY A 149 5.18 -9.04 -13.40
C GLY A 149 4.15 -7.97 -13.00
N TYR A 150 4.50 -7.08 -12.07
CA TYR A 150 3.64 -6.00 -11.57
C TYR A 150 4.31 -4.63 -11.67
N PHE A 151 3.53 -3.62 -12.02
CA PHE A 151 3.81 -2.24 -11.68
C PHE A 151 3.11 -1.91 -10.38
N ILE A 152 3.82 -1.20 -9.52
CA ILE A 152 3.36 -0.74 -8.23
C ILE A 152 3.39 0.78 -8.30
N VAL A 153 2.22 1.40 -8.42
CA VAL A 153 2.07 2.83 -8.66
C VAL A 153 1.85 3.56 -7.34
N SER A 154 2.54 4.69 -7.19
CA SER A 154 2.54 5.50 -5.97
C SER A 154 2.78 6.98 -6.28
N ASP A 155 2.54 7.86 -5.31
CA ASP A 155 2.81 9.29 -5.47
C ASP A 155 4.29 9.58 -5.77
N HIS A 156 5.22 8.69 -5.39
CA HIS A 156 6.65 8.89 -5.62
C HIS A 156 7.13 8.43 -7.01
N GLY A 157 6.32 7.62 -7.72
CA GLY A 157 6.71 7.00 -8.98
C GLY A 157 6.26 5.54 -9.10
N ILE A 158 6.96 4.76 -9.94
CA ILE A 158 6.62 3.37 -10.23
C ILE A 158 7.69 2.42 -9.70
N ALA A 159 7.24 1.44 -8.93
CA ALA A 159 8.02 0.26 -8.60
C ALA A 159 7.71 -0.89 -9.57
N VAL A 160 8.76 -1.58 -10.03
CA VAL A 160 8.65 -2.82 -10.80
C VAL A 160 8.82 -3.96 -9.82
N ALA A 161 7.81 -4.84 -9.77
CA ALA A 161 7.84 -6.02 -8.94
C ALA A 161 7.51 -7.29 -9.71
N ASP A 162 7.84 -8.42 -9.11
CA ASP A 162 7.44 -9.76 -9.51
C ASP A 162 6.76 -10.45 -8.32
N PHE A 163 5.78 -11.32 -8.61
CA PHE A 163 5.04 -12.04 -7.59
C PHE A 163 5.18 -13.54 -7.80
N SER A 164 5.64 -14.24 -6.75
CA SER A 164 5.62 -15.69 -6.70
C SER A 164 4.39 -16.15 -5.92
N ASP A 165 3.37 -16.66 -6.63
CA ASP A 165 2.10 -17.08 -6.02
C ASP A 165 2.30 -18.25 -5.05
N GLY A 166 3.12 -19.24 -5.43
CA GLY A 166 3.45 -20.39 -4.58
C GLY A 166 4.15 -19.99 -3.27
N LEU A 167 4.93 -18.91 -3.29
CA LEU A 167 5.59 -18.36 -2.10
C LEU A 167 4.85 -17.17 -1.49
N LYS A 168 3.73 -16.69 -2.06
CA LYS A 168 3.10 -15.42 -1.63
C LYS A 168 4.13 -14.29 -1.39
N LEU A 169 5.13 -14.21 -2.27
CA LEU A 169 6.28 -13.31 -2.14
C LEU A 169 6.22 -12.28 -3.26
N MET A 170 6.15 -11.00 -2.88
CA MET A 170 6.24 -9.87 -3.79
C MET A 170 7.64 -9.25 -3.73
N THR A 171 8.42 -9.41 -4.79
CA THR A 171 9.78 -8.88 -4.91
C THR A 171 9.77 -7.57 -5.69
N HIS A 172 10.15 -6.46 -5.05
CA HIS A 172 10.37 -5.16 -5.66
C HIS A 172 11.79 -5.13 -6.23
N VAL A 173 11.87 -5.15 -7.56
CA VAL A 173 13.10 -5.33 -8.33
C VAL A 173 13.79 -3.99 -8.59
N THR A 174 13.04 -2.96 -8.98
CA THR A 174 13.60 -1.64 -9.26
C THR A 174 12.56 -0.54 -9.10
N PHE A 175 13.03 0.69 -8.88
CA PHE A 175 12.23 1.89 -8.76
C PHE A 175 12.51 2.83 -9.94
N LEU A 176 11.46 3.44 -10.47
CA LEU A 176 11.49 4.46 -11.50
C LEU A 176 10.88 5.73 -10.91
N GLY A 177 11.61 6.85 -10.97
CA GLY A 177 11.09 8.17 -10.64
C GLY A 177 9.93 8.53 -11.57
N ASP A 178 9.05 9.42 -11.10
CA ASP A 178 7.90 9.92 -11.84
C ASP A 178 8.28 10.79 -13.05
N ASP A 179 9.49 11.33 -13.09
CA ASP A 179 10.03 12.18 -14.14
C ASP A 179 10.94 11.44 -15.15
N GLU A 180 11.37 10.20 -14.83
CA GLU A 180 12.27 9.39 -15.67
C GLU A 180 11.54 8.28 -16.45
N LEU A 181 10.22 8.39 -16.63
CA LEU A 181 9.43 7.36 -17.27
C LEU A 181 9.53 7.43 -18.79
N THR A 182 9.68 6.26 -19.43
CA THR A 182 9.47 6.16 -20.88
C THR A 182 8.00 6.45 -21.19
N LEU A 183 7.69 6.94 -22.40
CA LEU A 183 6.32 7.30 -22.79
C LEU A 183 5.29 6.22 -22.43
N LYS A 184 5.59 4.95 -22.71
CA LYS A 184 4.70 3.83 -22.37
C LYS A 184 4.44 3.71 -20.86
N LYS A 185 5.46 3.93 -20.02
CA LYS A 185 5.32 3.86 -18.57
C LYS A 185 4.66 5.10 -18.00
N GLN A 186 4.87 6.26 -18.61
CA GLN A 186 4.17 7.49 -18.27
C GLN A 186 2.66 7.34 -18.47
N LEU A 187 2.23 6.77 -19.59
CA LEU A 187 0.80 6.51 -19.84
C LEU A 187 0.18 5.60 -18.77
N ILE A 188 0.88 4.51 -18.41
CA ILE A 188 0.44 3.61 -17.33
C ILE A 188 0.36 4.36 -16.01
N TYR A 189 1.38 5.16 -15.68
CA TYR A 189 1.41 5.96 -14.46
C TYR A 189 0.23 6.93 -14.40
N ASP A 190 0.02 7.71 -15.46
CA ASP A 190 -1.00 8.75 -15.54
C ASP A 190 -2.43 8.21 -15.44
N GLU A 191 -2.67 6.97 -15.90
CA GLU A 191 -3.95 6.28 -15.74
C GLU A 191 -4.11 5.75 -14.30
N GLU A 192 -3.11 5.03 -13.80
CA GLU A 192 -3.20 4.32 -12.53
C GLU A 192 -3.10 5.26 -11.31
N ILE A 193 -2.36 6.36 -11.41
CA ILE A 193 -2.21 7.32 -10.31
C ILE A 193 -3.53 8.02 -9.96
N LYS A 194 -4.40 8.24 -10.94
CA LYS A 194 -5.74 8.83 -10.73
C LYS A 194 -6.62 7.90 -9.91
N ILE A 195 -6.62 6.61 -10.25
CA ILE A 195 -7.32 5.56 -9.52
C ILE A 195 -6.76 5.45 -8.09
N TYR A 196 -5.43 5.43 -7.94
CA TYR A 196 -4.76 5.39 -6.64
C TYR A 196 -5.20 6.55 -5.73
N LYS A 197 -5.14 7.79 -6.23
CA LYS A 197 -5.52 9.00 -5.46
C LYS A 197 -6.98 8.97 -5.02
N GLY A 198 -7.89 8.56 -5.92
CA GLY A 198 -9.29 8.41 -5.56
C GLY A 198 -9.54 7.31 -4.53
N ALA A 199 -8.87 6.16 -4.66
CA ALA A 199 -8.95 5.07 -3.69
C ALA A 199 -8.45 5.47 -2.29
N LEU A 200 -7.37 6.26 -2.22
CA LEU A 200 -6.88 6.83 -0.97
C LEU A 200 -7.89 7.78 -0.34
N GLU A 201 -8.56 8.61 -1.14
CA GLU A 201 -9.60 9.51 -0.65
C GLU A 201 -10.80 8.74 -0.08
N LEU A 202 -11.30 7.72 -0.79
CA LEU A 202 -12.38 6.87 -0.28
C LEU A 202 -12.02 6.18 1.04
N LYS A 203 -10.80 5.64 1.17
CA LYS A 203 -10.34 5.07 2.45
C LYS A 203 -10.34 6.11 3.58
N ARG A 204 -9.95 7.36 3.29
CA ARG A 204 -10.01 8.46 4.27
C ARG A 204 -11.45 8.77 4.66
N LEU A 205 -12.39 8.81 3.72
CA LEU A 205 -13.81 9.04 4.03
C LEU A 205 -14.40 7.91 4.88
N LYS A 206 -14.12 6.65 4.53
CA LYS A 206 -14.51 5.47 5.31
C LYS A 206 -14.00 5.51 6.75
N SER A 207 -12.76 5.95 6.96
CA SER A 207 -12.19 6.12 8.32
C SER A 207 -12.98 7.12 9.17
N ARG A 208 -13.66 8.08 8.53
CA ARG A 208 -14.56 9.07 9.16
C ARG A 208 -16.00 8.56 9.31
N LYS A 209 -16.23 7.26 9.15
CA LYS A 209 -17.55 6.59 9.22
C LYS A 209 -18.56 7.06 8.17
N GLN A 210 -18.12 7.65 7.07
CA GLN A 210 -18.99 7.90 5.93
C GLN A 210 -19.28 6.58 5.20
N LYS A 211 -20.50 6.43 4.65
CA LYS A 211 -20.86 5.27 3.84
C LYS A 211 -20.19 5.40 2.47
N ASP A 212 -19.60 4.31 1.99
CA ASP A 212 -19.07 4.21 0.63
C ASP A 212 -20.22 3.90 -0.35
N ASP A 213 -21.18 4.83 -0.50
CA ASP A 213 -22.26 4.67 -1.48
C ASP A 213 -21.82 5.03 -2.91
N LEU A 214 -22.59 4.60 -3.91
CA LEU A 214 -22.23 4.78 -5.33
C LEU A 214 -22.04 6.26 -5.71
N VAL A 215 -22.88 7.16 -5.18
CA VAL A 215 -22.80 8.60 -5.48
C VAL A 215 -21.50 9.18 -4.92
N THR A 216 -21.16 8.83 -3.68
CA THR A 216 -19.89 9.21 -3.06
C THR A 216 -18.69 8.66 -3.84
N ILE A 217 -18.72 7.37 -4.20
CA ILE A 217 -17.63 6.73 -4.96
C ILE A 217 -17.44 7.40 -6.31
N TRP A 218 -18.54 7.66 -7.03
CA TRP A 218 -18.51 8.32 -8.34
C TRP A 218 -18.00 9.77 -8.25
N ASN A 219 -18.45 10.53 -7.26
CA ASN A 219 -17.99 11.90 -7.05
C ASN A 219 -16.48 11.97 -6.80
N VAL A 220 -15.92 11.03 -6.03
CA VAL A 220 -14.47 10.93 -5.84
C VAL A 220 -13.79 10.53 -7.15
N ALA A 221 -14.32 9.56 -7.89
CA ALA A 221 -13.75 9.16 -9.18
C ALA A 221 -13.69 10.33 -10.18
N LYS A 222 -14.75 11.15 -10.25
CA LYS A 222 -14.78 12.37 -11.06
C LYS A 222 -13.76 13.40 -10.62
N LYS A 223 -13.65 13.66 -9.32
CA LYS A 223 -12.68 14.61 -8.76
C LYS A 223 -11.24 14.31 -9.17
N HIS A 224 -10.89 13.02 -9.27
CA HIS A 224 -9.54 12.57 -9.66
C HIS A 224 -9.40 12.23 -11.15
N ASN A 225 -10.43 12.47 -11.97
CA ASN A 225 -10.49 12.06 -13.38
C ASN A 225 -10.19 10.57 -13.59
N ALA A 226 -10.59 9.71 -12.64
CA ALA A 226 -10.28 8.29 -12.64
C ALA A 226 -11.32 7.42 -13.37
N GLY A 227 -12.48 8.02 -13.72
CA GLY A 227 -13.54 7.39 -14.49
C GLY A 227 -14.18 6.18 -13.81
N ILE A 228 -15.00 5.44 -14.58
CA ILE A 228 -15.75 4.27 -14.07
C ILE A 228 -14.83 3.13 -13.62
N GLU A 229 -13.63 3.04 -14.19
CA GLU A 229 -12.65 2.00 -13.84
C GLU A 229 -12.27 2.04 -12.35
N MET A 230 -12.15 3.24 -11.78
CA MET A 230 -11.94 3.37 -10.33
C MET A 230 -13.10 2.78 -9.52
N VAL A 231 -14.34 3.01 -9.94
CA VAL A 231 -15.54 2.50 -9.28
C VAL A 231 -15.57 0.98 -9.32
N LYS A 232 -15.32 0.39 -10.50
CA LYS A 232 -15.24 -1.07 -10.69
C LYS A 232 -14.19 -1.70 -9.76
N ARG A 233 -12.97 -1.17 -9.77
CA ARG A 233 -11.87 -1.66 -8.93
C ARG A 233 -12.16 -1.48 -7.45
N TRP A 234 -12.78 -0.37 -7.03
CA TRP A 234 -13.16 -0.17 -5.64
C TRP A 234 -14.12 -1.25 -5.14
N TYR A 235 -15.16 -1.57 -5.91
CA TYR A 235 -16.07 -2.66 -5.55
C TYR A 235 -15.36 -4.02 -5.53
N GLN A 236 -14.52 -4.31 -6.53
CA GLN A 236 -13.73 -5.54 -6.58
C GLN A 236 -12.82 -5.70 -5.34
N TRP A 237 -12.11 -4.64 -4.92
CA TRP A 237 -11.26 -4.67 -3.74
C TRP A 237 -12.02 -4.84 -2.43
N ASN A 238 -13.29 -4.44 -2.39
CA ASN A 238 -14.18 -4.67 -1.25
C ASN A 238 -14.98 -5.98 -1.38
N GLY A 239 -14.66 -6.84 -2.36
CA GLY A 239 -15.29 -8.15 -2.55
C GLY A 239 -16.74 -8.09 -3.05
N VAL A 240 -17.15 -6.96 -3.63
CA VAL A 240 -18.49 -6.76 -4.17
C VAL A 240 -18.45 -7.04 -5.67
N LYS A 241 -19.22 -8.04 -6.13
CA LYS A 241 -19.45 -8.27 -7.55
C LYS A 241 -20.55 -7.32 -8.02
N VAL A 242 -20.26 -6.56 -9.07
CA VAL A 242 -21.20 -5.61 -9.66
C VAL A 242 -21.35 -5.96 -11.13
N ASP A 243 -22.58 -5.92 -11.63
CA ASP A 243 -22.86 -5.99 -13.06
C ASP A 243 -22.43 -4.67 -13.72
N GLU A 244 -21.53 -4.75 -14.70
CA GLU A 244 -20.90 -3.55 -15.28
C GLU A 244 -21.89 -2.70 -16.08
N ASP A 245 -22.87 -3.32 -16.74
CA ASP A 245 -23.89 -2.61 -17.52
C ASP A 245 -24.84 -1.88 -16.58
N TYR A 246 -25.26 -2.55 -15.50
CA TYR A 246 -26.08 -1.93 -14.46
C TYR A 246 -25.33 -0.78 -13.76
N LEU A 247 -24.03 -0.95 -13.48
CA LEU A 247 -23.20 0.10 -12.89
C LEU A 247 -23.12 1.32 -13.80
N GLN A 248 -22.92 1.11 -15.11
CA GLN A 248 -22.88 2.18 -16.09
C GLN A 248 -24.22 2.92 -16.15
N GLN A 249 -25.35 2.21 -16.21
CA GLN A 249 -26.69 2.81 -16.17
C GLN A 249 -26.90 3.67 -14.92
N CYS A 250 -26.49 3.18 -13.75
CA CYS A 250 -26.58 3.93 -12.51
C CYS A 250 -25.75 5.22 -12.55
N ILE A 251 -24.54 5.16 -13.10
CA ILE A 251 -23.66 6.34 -13.28
C ILE A 251 -24.29 7.33 -14.26
N ASP A 252 -24.81 6.87 -15.39
CA ASP A 252 -25.47 7.73 -16.38
C ASP A 252 -26.67 8.48 -15.79
N LEU A 253 -27.43 7.84 -14.90
CA LEU A 253 -28.51 8.47 -14.15
C LEU A 253 -28.00 9.52 -13.17
N ILE A 254 -26.92 9.21 -12.42
CA ILE A 254 -26.29 10.17 -11.52
C ILE A 254 -25.86 11.42 -12.28
N GLU A 255 -25.26 11.27 -13.46
CA GLU A 255 -24.81 12.39 -14.28
C GLU A 255 -25.99 13.16 -14.90
N LYS A 256 -26.95 12.45 -15.50
CA LYS A 256 -28.11 13.04 -16.17
C LYS A 256 -28.95 13.91 -15.23
N TYR A 257 -29.14 13.46 -13.99
CA TYR A 257 -29.96 14.15 -13.00
C TYR A 257 -29.15 14.91 -11.95
N ASN A 258 -27.82 15.01 -12.12
CA ASN A 258 -26.90 15.68 -11.22
C ASN A 258 -27.08 15.28 -9.73
N VAL A 259 -27.20 13.97 -9.49
CA VAL A 259 -27.53 13.40 -8.19
C VAL A 259 -26.41 13.65 -7.18
N GLN A 260 -26.74 14.23 -6.02
CA GLN A 260 -25.76 14.65 -5.01
C GLN A 260 -25.76 13.77 -3.75
N SER A 261 -26.76 12.92 -3.56
CA SER A 261 -26.86 12.05 -2.39
C SER A 261 -27.47 10.69 -2.72
N LEU A 262 -27.21 9.72 -1.85
CA LEU A 262 -27.81 8.39 -1.93
C LEU A 262 -29.35 8.44 -1.85
N ASP A 263 -29.92 9.35 -1.04
CA ASP A 263 -31.37 9.46 -0.90
C ASP A 263 -32.03 9.93 -2.21
N GLN A 264 -31.42 10.93 -2.87
CA GLN A 264 -31.86 11.38 -4.19
C GLN A 264 -31.73 10.26 -5.23
N PHE A 265 -30.64 9.49 -5.17
CA PHE A 265 -30.44 8.35 -6.06
C PHE A 265 -31.52 7.28 -5.86
N ALA A 266 -31.81 6.91 -4.61
CA ALA A 266 -32.82 5.92 -4.28
C ALA A 266 -34.23 6.35 -4.73
N GLU A 267 -34.57 7.62 -4.55
CA GLU A 267 -35.84 8.18 -5.03
C GLU A 267 -35.96 8.06 -6.56
N LEU A 268 -34.91 8.39 -7.30
CA LEU A 268 -34.89 8.25 -8.76
C LEU A 268 -35.04 6.80 -9.21
N MET A 269 -34.34 5.87 -8.57
CA MET A 269 -34.40 4.44 -8.90
C MET A 269 -35.78 3.83 -8.61
N SER A 270 -36.52 4.35 -7.62
CA SER A 270 -37.89 3.88 -7.32
C SER A 270 -38.97 4.34 -8.30
N ARG A 271 -38.64 5.29 -9.18
CA ARG A 271 -39.56 5.85 -10.19
C ARG A 271 -39.35 5.23 -11.59
N GLN A 272 -38.38 4.33 -11.73
CA GLN A 272 -38.12 3.55 -12.95
C GLN A 272 -38.80 2.19 -12.85
#